data_AF-A0A1X1WJB6-F1
#
_entry.id   AF-A0A1X1WJB6-F1
#
_cell.length_a   1.000
_cell.length_b   1.000
_cell.length_c   1.000
_cell.angle_alpha   90.00
_cell.angle_beta   90.00
_cell.angle_gamma   90.00
#
_symmetry.space_group_name_H-M   'P 1'
#
loop_
_entity.id
_entity.type
_entity.pdbx_description
1 polymer ?
#
loop_
_entity_poly.entity_id
_entity_poly.type
_entity_poly.pdbx_seq_one_letter_code
_entity_poly.pdbx_strand_id
1 'polypeptide(L)'
;MLQFTGGQQPLAGPEAIADGLAAAMSGPRESMRLAPTFVRHHVSSVRFISVAADRVEASSYFAVYTDIGLDHWGRYRDVLTPIGDRWLFASRRISVDAFSKASLMAQ
;
A
#
# COMPACT_ATOMS: atom_id res chain seq x y z
N MET A 1 -2.92 -13.09 11.20
CA MET A 1 -1.66 -13.23 10.45
C MET A 1 -1.52 -12.00 9.57
N LEU A 2 -0.47 -11.20 9.77
CA LEU A 2 -0.21 -9.98 8.99
C LEU A 2 -0.08 -10.33 7.50
N GLN A 3 -0.91 -9.76 6.64
CA GLN A 3 -0.87 -9.99 5.19
C GLN A 3 -0.88 -8.68 4.41
N PHE A 4 -0.07 -8.61 3.37
CA PHE A 4 0.01 -7.47 2.46
C PHE A 4 -0.06 -7.97 1.01
N THR A 5 -0.97 -7.41 0.21
CA THR A 5 -1.09 -7.75 -1.22
C THR A 5 -0.98 -6.49 -2.05
N GLY A 6 -0.27 -6.56 -3.18
CA GLY A 6 0.09 -5.39 -4.00
C GLY A 6 1.16 -5.69 -5.06
N GLY A 7 1.88 -6.81 -4.94
CA GLY A 7 2.72 -7.40 -5.99
C GLY A 7 2.14 -8.72 -6.53
N GLN A 8 2.95 -9.47 -7.28
CA GLN A 8 2.55 -10.74 -7.93
C GLN A 8 2.10 -11.82 -6.94
N GLN A 9 2.63 -11.81 -5.71
CA GLN A 9 2.25 -12.75 -4.65
C GLN A 9 1.94 -12.03 -3.33
N PRO A 10 0.99 -12.54 -2.51
CA PRO A 10 0.77 -12.06 -1.16
C PRO A 10 2.02 -12.23 -0.27
N LEU A 11 2.37 -11.18 0.48
CA LEU A 11 3.38 -11.23 1.52
C LEU A 11 2.71 -11.52 2.86
N ALA A 12 3.24 -12.46 3.64
CA ALA A 12 2.66 -12.89 4.91
C ALA A 12 3.71 -12.92 6.02
N GLY A 13 3.40 -12.28 7.14
CA GLY A 13 4.30 -12.14 8.28
C GLY A 13 5.22 -10.91 8.18
N PRO A 14 5.73 -10.39 9.32
CA PRO A 14 6.53 -9.17 9.33
C PRO A 14 7.80 -9.24 8.49
N GLU A 15 8.53 -10.36 8.54
CA GLU A 15 9.80 -10.57 7.82
C GLU A 15 9.60 -10.55 6.30
N ALA A 16 8.71 -11.40 5.77
CA ALA A 16 8.41 -11.42 4.34
C ALA A 16 7.88 -10.07 3.81
N ILE A 17 7.16 -9.32 4.64
CA ILE A 17 6.70 -7.98 4.29
C ILE A 17 7.85 -7.00 4.25
N ALA A 18 8.76 -7.03 5.23
CA ALA A 18 9.95 -6.20 5.23
C ALA A 18 10.83 -6.47 4.00
N ASP A 19 11.09 -7.74 3.70
CA ASP A 19 11.88 -8.15 2.54
C ASP A 19 11.23 -7.72 1.22
N GLY A 20 9.92 -7.95 1.07
CA GLY A 20 9.20 -7.56 -0.14
C GLY A 20 9.15 -6.04 -0.35
N LEU A 21 8.99 -5.25 0.72
CA LEU A 21 9.05 -3.79 0.64
C LEU A 21 10.47 -3.29 0.33
N ALA A 22 11.50 -3.89 0.94
CA ALA A 22 12.89 -3.57 0.65
C ALA A 22 13.25 -3.87 -0.81
N ALA A 23 12.79 -5.01 -1.33
CA ALA A 23 12.96 -5.39 -2.74
C ALA A 23 12.24 -4.41 -3.68
N ALA A 24 11.02 -3.97 -3.36
CA ALA A 24 10.29 -2.98 -4.15
C ALA A 24 11.00 -1.61 -4.21
N MET A 25 11.76 -1.24 -3.17
CA MET A 25 12.56 -0.01 -3.13
C MET A 25 13.93 -0.14 -3.81
N SER A 26 14.48 -1.36 -3.88
CA SER A 26 15.86 -1.64 -4.30
C SER A 26 15.96 -2.37 -5.64
N GLY A 27 14.84 -2.78 -6.24
CA GLY A 27 14.80 -3.53 -7.49
C GLY A 27 15.47 -2.79 -8.65
N PRO A 28 15.89 -3.50 -9.72
CA PRO A 28 16.50 -2.87 -10.89
C PRO A 28 15.51 -1.88 -11.48
N ARG A 29 15.75 -0.59 -11.26
CA ARG A 29 15.11 0.45 -12.07
C ARG A 29 15.66 0.23 -13.47
N GLU A 30 14.80 0.09 -14.48
CA GLU A 30 15.26 0.26 -15.86
C GLU A 30 16.13 1.51 -15.86
N SER A 31 17.34 1.43 -16.40
CA SER A 31 18.43 2.41 -16.20
C SER A 31 18.11 3.86 -16.61
N MET A 32 16.90 4.11 -17.11
CA MET A 32 16.32 5.42 -17.44
C MET A 32 15.25 5.94 -16.47
N ARG A 33 14.71 5.16 -15.53
CA ARG A 33 13.68 5.66 -14.59
C ARG A 33 14.31 6.28 -13.36
N LEU A 34 14.22 7.61 -13.27
CA LEU A 34 14.60 8.37 -12.09
C LEU A 34 13.78 7.91 -10.88
N ALA A 35 14.44 7.78 -9.73
CA ALA A 35 13.75 7.58 -8.47
C ALA A 35 12.94 8.86 -8.14
N PRO A 36 11.69 8.74 -7.67
CA PRO A 36 10.94 9.92 -7.27
C PRO A 36 11.63 10.61 -6.09
N THR A 37 11.67 11.95 -6.10
CA THR A 37 12.21 12.73 -4.97
C THR A 37 11.25 12.78 -3.80
N PHE A 38 9.96 12.53 -4.04
CA PHE A 38 8.94 12.38 -3.01
C PHE A 38 7.85 11.40 -3.42
N VAL A 39 7.18 10.82 -2.41
CA VAL A 39 5.99 9.99 -2.57
C VAL A 39 4.94 10.46 -1.58
N ARG A 40 3.84 11.05 -2.07
CA ARG A 40 2.76 11.60 -1.23
C ARG A 40 1.50 10.77 -1.37
N HIS A 41 1.06 10.19 -0.27
CA HIS A 41 -0.17 9.39 -0.22
C HIS A 41 -1.35 10.26 0.19
N HIS A 42 -2.37 10.31 -0.66
CA HIS A 42 -3.67 10.87 -0.35
C HIS A 42 -4.66 9.74 -0.17
N VAL A 43 -5.14 9.55 1.05
CA VAL A 43 -6.15 8.55 1.38
C VAL A 43 -7.47 9.26 1.61
N SER A 44 -8.54 8.79 0.97
CA SER A 44 -9.85 9.45 1.02
C SER A 44 -10.98 8.42 1.04
N SER A 45 -12.19 8.92 1.30
CA SER A 45 -13.42 8.12 1.32
C SER A 45 -13.28 6.87 2.21
N VAL A 46 -12.69 7.07 3.39
CA VAL A 46 -12.53 6.01 4.39
C VAL A 46 -13.91 5.58 4.86
N ARG A 47 -14.22 4.30 4.65
CA ARG A 47 -15.47 3.67 5.05
C ARG A 47 -15.18 2.54 6.01
N PHE A 48 -15.70 2.65 7.22
CA PHE A 48 -15.77 1.53 8.15
C PHE A 48 -16.86 0.58 7.69
N ILE A 49 -16.48 -0.68 7.47
CA ILE A 49 -17.39 -1.77 7.08
C ILE A 49 -17.94 -2.43 8.35
N SER A 50 -17.08 -2.68 9.33
CA SER A 50 -17.44 -3.17 10.65
C SER A 50 -16.47 -2.65 11.71
N VAL A 51 -16.98 -2.45 12.93
CA VAL A 51 -16.21 -1.99 14.08
C VAL A 51 -16.62 -2.84 15.29
N ALA A 52 -15.66 -3.56 15.85
CA ALA A 52 -15.76 -4.32 17.09
C ALA A 52 -14.56 -3.98 17.99
N ALA A 53 -14.62 -4.38 19.27
CA ALA A 53 -13.58 -4.07 20.25
C ALA A 53 -12.19 -4.63 19.86
N ASP A 54 -12.15 -5.75 19.17
CA ASP A 54 -10.94 -6.50 18.81
C ASP A 54 -10.65 -6.49 17.29
N ARG A 55 -11.55 -5.93 16.48
CA ARG A 55 -11.45 -5.99 15.02
C ARG A 55 -12.18 -4.85 14.33
N VAL A 56 -11.51 -4.24 13.36
CA VAL A 56 -12.10 -3.25 12.45
C VAL A 56 -11.86 -3.69 11.02
N GLU A 57 -12.90 -3.61 10.18
CA GLU A 57 -12.76 -3.75 8.74
C GLU A 57 -13.06 -2.42 8.07
N ALA A 58 -12.17 -1.96 7.21
CA ALA A 58 -12.29 -0.67 6.54
C ALA A 58 -11.88 -0.76 5.06
N SER A 59 -12.42 0.15 4.26
CA SER A 59 -11.99 0.37 2.89
C SER A 59 -11.70 1.84 2.66
N SER A 60 -10.75 2.14 1.79
CA SER A 60 -10.45 3.51 1.38
C SER A 60 -9.96 3.55 -0.06
N TYR A 61 -9.99 4.73 -0.65
CA TYR A 61 -9.32 5.01 -1.92
C TYR A 61 -8.00 5.70 -1.64
N PHE A 62 -7.01 5.46 -2.50
CA PHE A 62 -5.74 6.16 -2.45
C PHE A 62 -5.39 6.76 -3.81
N ALA A 63 -4.67 7.87 -3.76
CA ALA A 63 -3.95 8.46 -4.87
C ALA A 63 -2.54 8.80 -4.40
N VAL A 64 -1.53 8.39 -5.18
CA VAL A 64 -0.12 8.66 -4.91
C VAL A 64 0.39 9.70 -5.87
N TYR A 65 1.10 10.70 -5.33
CA TYR A 65 1.73 11.75 -6.11
C TYR A 65 3.25 11.71 -5.97
N THR A 66 3.95 11.85 -7.09
CA THR A 66 5.41 11.94 -7.22
C THR A 66 5.78 13.19 -8.02
N ASP A 67 7.03 13.29 -8.49
CA ASP A 67 7.55 14.39 -9.29
C ASP A 67 6.72 14.68 -10.56
N ILE A 68 6.01 13.67 -11.07
CA ILE A 68 5.17 13.78 -12.27
C ILE A 68 3.72 14.21 -11.98
N GLY A 69 3.38 14.51 -10.72
CA GLY A 69 1.99 14.66 -10.29
C GLY A 69 1.37 13.31 -9.92
N LEU A 70 0.14 13.04 -10.38
CA LEU A 70 -0.56 11.78 -10.08
C LEU A 70 0.20 10.60 -10.68
N ASP A 71 0.69 9.71 -9.83
CA ASP A 71 1.54 8.58 -10.21
C ASP A 71 0.72 7.29 -10.36
N HIS A 72 -0.05 6.93 -9.33
CA HIS A 72 -0.96 5.78 -9.37
C HIS A 72 -2.06 5.91 -8.32
N TRP A 73 -3.14 5.17 -8.52
CA TRP A 73 -4.31 5.24 -7.65
C TRP A 73 -5.00 3.89 -7.55
N GLY A 74 -5.82 3.75 -6.52
CA GLY A 74 -6.53 2.50 -6.29
C GLY A 74 -7.25 2.44 -4.97
N ARG A 75 -7.35 1.24 -4.43
CA ARG A 75 -8.18 0.91 -3.26
C ARG A 75 -7.39 0.12 -2.23
N TYR A 76 -7.64 0.43 -0.96
CA TYR A 76 -7.24 -0.39 0.17
C TYR A 76 -8.46 -1.10 0.76
N ARG A 77 -8.28 -2.36 1.14
CA ARG A 77 -9.17 -3.11 2.03
C ARG A 77 -8.36 -3.59 3.21
N ASP A 78 -8.71 -3.11 4.38
CA ASP A 78 -7.93 -3.26 5.59
C ASP A 78 -8.71 -4.03 6.66
N VAL A 79 -7.97 -4.86 7.38
CA VAL A 79 -8.39 -5.43 8.65
C VAL A 79 -7.41 -4.94 9.70
N LEU A 80 -7.92 -4.33 10.76
CA LEU A 80 -7.13 -3.85 11.89
C LEU A 80 -7.51 -4.59 13.16
N THR A 81 -6.52 -4.82 14.02
CA THR A 81 -6.67 -5.44 15.35
C THR A 81 -5.89 -4.62 16.38
N PRO A 82 -6.37 -4.50 17.63
CA PRO A 82 -5.67 -3.76 18.66
C PRO A 82 -4.47 -4.57 19.17
N ILE A 83 -3.35 -3.89 19.37
CA ILE A 83 -2.12 -4.43 19.99
C ILE A 83 -1.63 -3.37 20.97
N GLY A 84 -1.87 -3.59 22.26
CA GLY A 84 -1.66 -2.58 23.29
C GLY A 84 -2.63 -1.41 23.12
N ASP A 85 -2.09 -0.20 23.01
CA ASP A 85 -2.80 1.07 22.81
C ASP A 85 -2.96 1.46 21.33
N ARG A 86 -2.54 0.60 20.39
CA ARG A 86 -2.53 0.89 18.95
C ARG A 86 -3.41 -0.07 18.17
N TRP A 87 -3.96 0.42 17.07
CA TRP A 87 -4.55 -0.42 16.03
C TRP A 87 -3.50 -0.69 14.96
N LEU A 88 -3.20 -1.96 14.71
CA LEU A 88 -2.26 -2.38 13.66
C LEU A 88 -3.01 -3.12 12.58
N PHE A 89 -2.45 -3.15 11.37
CA PHE A 89 -2.99 -3.99 10.31
C PHE A 89 -2.83 -5.47 10.70
N ALA A 90 -3.94 -6.19 10.71
CA ALA A 90 -3.93 -7.64 10.58
C ALA A 90 -3.86 -8.03 9.10
N SER A 91 -4.42 -7.24 8.19
CA SER A 91 -4.15 -7.35 6.76
C SER A 91 -4.43 -6.06 6.01
N ARG A 92 -3.75 -5.88 4.88
CA ARG A 92 -4.04 -4.86 3.88
C ARG A 92 -4.02 -5.49 2.49
N ARG A 93 -5.12 -5.34 1.77
CA ARG A 93 -5.20 -5.63 0.35
C ARG A 93 -5.15 -4.36 -0.48
N ILE A 94 -4.14 -4.26 -1.33
CA ILE A 94 -3.99 -3.17 -2.29
C ILE A 94 -4.49 -3.67 -3.64
N SER A 95 -5.30 -2.84 -4.28
CA SER A 95 -5.64 -2.99 -5.69
C SER A 95 -5.29 -1.68 -6.36
N VAL A 96 -4.24 -1.70 -7.18
CA VAL A 96 -3.90 -0.56 -8.03
C VAL A 96 -4.82 -0.59 -9.23
N ASP A 97 -5.59 0.46 -9.41
CA ASP A 97 -6.56 0.54 -10.50
C ASP A 97 -5.87 0.99 -11.81
N ALA A 98 -4.89 1.91 -11.70
CA ALA A 98 -4.04 2.30 -12.81
C ALA A 98 -2.80 3.08 -12.34
N PHE A 99 -1.84 3.19 -13.27
CA PHE A 99 -0.67 4.04 -13.19
C PHE A 99 -0.75 5.12 -14.27
N SER A 100 -0.15 6.28 -13.99
CA SER A 100 0.19 7.26 -15.02
C SER A 100 1.14 6.65 -16.03
N LYS A 101 1.05 7.05 -17.30
CA LYS A 101 1.96 6.60 -18.36
C LYS A 101 3.43 6.92 -18.05
N ALA A 102 3.68 7.99 -17.29
CA ALA A 102 5.00 8.41 -16.89
C ALA A 102 5.41 7.91 -15.50
N SER A 103 4.63 7.01 -14.89
CA SER A 103 4.81 6.59 -13.49
C SER A 103 6.25 6.21 -13.18
N LEU A 104 6.74 6.76 -12.07
CA LEU A 104 8.07 6.47 -11.55
C LEU A 104 8.07 5.22 -10.65
N MET A 105 6.90 4.65 -10.39
CA MET A 105 6.69 3.54 -9.45
C MET A 105 5.99 2.32 -10.06
N ALA A 106 5.59 2.37 -11.33
CA ALA A 106 5.08 1.22 -12.07
C ALA A 106 6.20 0.18 -12.28
N GLN A 107 5.91 -1.08 -11.97
CA GLN A 107 6.79 -2.23 -12.20
C GLN A 107 6.58 -2.80 -13.60
#